data_AF-A0A9D7Y924-F1
#
_entry.id   AF-A0A9D7Y924-F1
#
_cell.length_a   1.000
_cell.length_b   1.000
_cell.length_c   1.000
_cell.angle_alpha   90.00
_cell.angle_beta   90.00
_cell.angle_gamma   90.00
#
_symmetry.space_group_name_H-M   'P 1'
#
loop_
_entity.id
_entity.type
_entity.pdbx_description
1 polymer ?
#
loop_
_entity_poly.entity_id
_entity_poly.type
_entity_poly.pdbx_seq_one_letter_code
_entity_poly.pdbx_strand_id
1 'polypeptide(L)'
;MINHSNENTLMDDANSPEINQKLMGKVASDFVKVSDHLKEASYQIRKREYSKFPIFIVSTEEIELGALFFDKTDFKTVYYYRASFLEEFINRNMIGQESDELFKENYKDPDEYCCLFVVDSEFAGFIYLPFPND
;
A
#
# COMPACT_ATOMS: atom_id res chain seq x y z
N MET A 1 43.97 8.93 18.91
CA MET A 1 42.84 9.79 18.53
C MET A 1 43.01 10.17 17.07
N ILE A 2 42.23 9.56 16.17
CA ILE A 2 41.43 10.15 15.05
C ILE A 2 40.49 8.98 14.66
N ASN A 3 39.30 8.92 15.26
CA ASN A 3 38.01 9.41 14.77
C ASN A 3 37.44 8.60 13.58
N HIS A 4 36.38 7.85 13.93
CA HIS A 4 35.17 7.57 13.17
C HIS A 4 35.32 6.99 11.76
N SER A 5 35.36 5.66 11.68
CA SER A 5 34.74 4.96 10.55
C SER A 5 33.23 5.12 10.70
N ASN A 6 32.64 5.90 9.80
CA ASN A 6 31.20 6.13 9.69
C ASN A 6 30.43 4.80 9.66
N GLU A 7 29.63 4.58 10.69
CA GLU A 7 28.45 3.73 10.66
C GLU A 7 27.48 4.31 9.64
N ASN A 8 27.50 3.81 8.40
CA ASN A 8 26.38 3.99 7.48
C ASN A 8 26.22 2.78 6.55
N THR A 9 26.27 1.58 7.12
CA THR A 9 26.08 0.31 6.39
C THR A 9 24.71 -0.31 6.65
N LEU A 10 23.80 0.40 7.35
CA LEU A 10 22.51 -0.16 7.80
C LEU A 10 21.30 0.31 6.97
N MET A 11 21.51 1.12 5.92
CA MET A 11 20.40 1.66 5.11
C MET A 11 20.43 1.26 3.62
N ASP A 12 21.48 0.58 3.14
CA ASP A 12 21.58 0.15 1.74
C ASP A 12 20.89 -1.20 1.46
N ASP A 13 20.73 -2.05 2.49
CA ASP A 13 20.17 -3.39 2.32
C ASP A 13 18.65 -3.36 2.03
N ALA A 14 17.90 -2.44 2.63
CA ALA A 14 16.44 -2.34 2.48
C ALA A 14 15.96 -2.05 1.04
N ASN A 15 16.81 -1.47 0.19
CA ASN A 15 16.52 -1.18 -1.22
C ASN A 15 17.16 -2.17 -2.20
N SER A 16 17.72 -3.28 -1.70
CA SER A 16 18.24 -4.33 -2.56
C SER A 16 17.12 -4.90 -3.46
N PRO A 17 17.36 -5.07 -4.77
CA PRO A 17 16.37 -5.61 -5.71
C PRO A 17 15.74 -6.93 -5.26
N GLU A 18 16.52 -7.76 -4.55
CA GLU A 18 16.08 -9.04 -4.01
C GLU A 18 15.07 -8.90 -2.86
N ILE A 19 15.27 -7.94 -1.96
CA ILE A 19 14.36 -7.66 -0.84
C ILE A 19 13.02 -7.14 -1.38
N ASN A 20 13.07 -6.22 -2.34
CA ASN A 20 11.88 -5.71 -3.03
C ASN A 20 11.12 -6.83 -3.74
N GLN A 21 11.81 -7.71 -4.47
CA GLN A 21 11.17 -8.84 -5.15
C GLN A 21 10.48 -9.80 -4.17
N LYS A 22 11.12 -10.11 -3.04
CA LYS A 22 10.55 -10.99 -2.01
C LYS A 22 9.35 -10.36 -1.32
N LEU A 23 9.40 -9.06 -1.01
CA LEU A 23 8.28 -8.32 -0.44
C LEU A 23 7.08 -8.34 -1.41
N MET A 24 7.32 -8.03 -2.68
CA MET A 24 6.28 -8.05 -3.71
C MET A 24 5.63 -9.43 -3.84
N GLY A 25 6.42 -10.51 -3.83
CA GLY A 25 5.90 -11.87 -3.87
C GLY A 25 5.00 -12.22 -2.67
N LYS A 26 5.37 -11.77 -1.47
CA LYS A 26 4.55 -11.97 -0.26
C LYS A 26 3.25 -11.19 -0.31
N VAL A 27 3.32 -9.90 -0.66
CA VAL A 27 2.13 -9.04 -0.73
C VAL A 27 1.17 -9.54 -1.81
N ALA A 28 1.68 -9.96 -2.99
CA ALA A 28 0.84 -10.50 -4.05
C ALA A 28 0.15 -11.81 -3.64
N SER A 29 0.85 -12.72 -2.98
CA SER A 29 0.28 -13.99 -2.48
C SER A 29 -0.83 -13.75 -1.45
N ASP A 30 -0.66 -12.76 -0.56
CA ASP A 30 -1.68 -12.42 0.42
C ASP A 30 -2.86 -11.68 -0.22
N PHE A 31 -2.58 -10.77 -1.15
CA PHE A 31 -3.57 -9.98 -1.89
C PHE A 31 -4.59 -10.85 -2.62
N VAL A 32 -4.16 -11.94 -3.28
CA VAL A 32 -5.09 -12.83 -4.00
C VAL A 32 -6.21 -13.36 -3.10
N LYS A 33 -5.95 -13.58 -1.80
CA LYS A 33 -6.95 -14.08 -0.84
C LYS A 33 -8.10 -13.11 -0.58
N VAL A 34 -7.85 -11.81 -0.75
CA VAL A 34 -8.79 -10.72 -0.41
C VAL A 34 -9.16 -9.84 -1.60
N SER A 35 -8.56 -10.09 -2.76
CA SER A 35 -8.64 -9.23 -3.95
C SER A 35 -10.08 -8.90 -4.39
N ASP A 36 -10.99 -9.87 -4.37
CA ASP A 36 -12.40 -9.64 -4.71
C ASP A 36 -13.08 -8.64 -3.78
N HIS A 37 -12.80 -8.74 -2.48
CA HIS A 37 -13.38 -7.83 -1.50
C HIS A 37 -12.80 -6.42 -1.61
N LEU A 38 -11.50 -6.32 -1.91
CA LEU A 38 -10.85 -5.04 -2.19
C LEU A 38 -11.42 -4.40 -3.47
N LYS A 39 -11.71 -5.21 -4.50
CA LYS A 39 -12.34 -4.75 -5.74
C LYS A 39 -13.72 -4.17 -5.48
N GLU A 40 -14.56 -4.88 -4.73
CA GLU A 40 -15.89 -4.40 -4.35
C GLU A 40 -15.81 -3.12 -3.50
N ALA A 41 -14.92 -3.07 -2.51
CA ALA A 41 -14.72 -1.87 -1.71
C ALA A 41 -14.27 -0.67 -2.56
N SER A 42 -13.36 -0.90 -3.51
CA SER A 42 -12.88 0.10 -4.46
C SER A 42 -14.04 0.64 -5.28
N TYR A 43 -14.89 -0.23 -5.81
CA TYR A 43 -16.11 0.13 -6.53
C TYR A 43 -17.06 0.96 -5.67
N GLN A 44 -17.30 0.57 -4.42
CA GLN A 44 -18.20 1.30 -3.51
C GLN A 44 -17.69 2.68 -3.13
N ILE A 45 -16.38 2.84 -2.87
CA ILE A 45 -15.75 4.14 -2.59
C ILE A 45 -16.00 5.10 -3.75
N ARG A 46 -15.78 4.64 -4.99
CA ARG A 46 -15.99 5.46 -6.20
C ARG A 46 -17.47 5.74 -6.45
N LYS A 47 -18.32 4.71 -6.36
CA LYS A 47 -19.77 4.82 -6.61
C LYS A 47 -20.47 5.79 -5.65
N ARG A 48 -20.03 5.83 -4.40
CA ARG A 48 -20.57 6.74 -3.38
C ARG A 48 -19.91 8.12 -3.40
N GLU A 49 -19.03 8.36 -4.38
CA GLU A 49 -18.35 9.64 -4.60
C GLU A 49 -17.49 10.09 -3.40
N TYR A 50 -17.02 9.14 -2.57
CA TYR A 50 -16.06 9.46 -1.50
C TYR A 50 -14.70 9.84 -2.07
N SER A 51 -14.25 9.11 -3.09
CA SER A 51 -13.02 9.39 -3.83
C SER A 51 -13.02 8.64 -5.16
N LYS A 52 -12.30 9.18 -6.15
CA LYS A 52 -11.99 8.47 -7.39
C LYS A 52 -10.75 7.59 -7.27
N PHE A 53 -9.97 7.76 -6.19
CA PHE A 53 -8.66 7.16 -6.00
C PHE A 53 -8.61 6.33 -4.69
N PRO A 54 -9.31 5.18 -4.63
CA PRO A 54 -9.20 4.26 -3.50
C PRO A 54 -7.75 3.83 -3.25
N ILE A 55 -7.35 3.73 -1.98
CA ILE A 55 -6.02 3.24 -1.58
C ILE A 55 -6.23 2.23 -0.46
N PHE A 56 -5.64 1.04 -0.59
CA PHE A 56 -5.70 0.04 0.47
C PHE A 56 -4.34 -0.11 1.12
N ILE A 57 -4.30 -0.01 2.43
CA ILE A 57 -3.04 -0.09 3.18
C ILE A 57 -2.83 -1.54 3.61
N VAL A 58 -1.62 -2.03 3.39
CA VAL A 58 -1.18 -3.38 3.73
C VAL A 58 -0.05 -3.25 4.74
N SER A 59 -0.27 -3.67 5.98
CA SER A 59 0.72 -3.53 7.06
C SER A 59 0.92 -4.80 7.87
N THR A 60 2.14 -5.03 8.34
CA THR A 60 2.46 -6.16 9.23
C THR A 60 1.95 -5.92 10.66
N GLU A 61 1.89 -4.67 11.09
CA GLU A 61 1.41 -4.22 12.38
C GLU A 61 0.15 -3.38 12.24
N GLU A 62 -0.57 -3.19 13.35
CA GLU A 62 -1.72 -2.28 13.37
C GLU A 62 -1.23 -0.83 13.33
N ILE A 63 -1.87 -0.01 12.49
CA ILE A 63 -1.51 1.40 12.31
C ILE A 63 -2.75 2.29 12.30
N GLU A 64 -2.58 3.56 12.67
CA GLU A 64 -3.65 4.57 12.75
C GLU A 64 -3.87 5.32 11.41
N LEU A 65 -3.88 4.59 10.29
CA LEU A 65 -4.11 5.11 8.95
C LEU A 65 -5.20 4.29 8.25
N GLY A 66 -6.20 4.97 7.67
CA GLY A 66 -7.36 4.31 7.08
C GLY A 66 -8.25 3.58 8.08
N ALA A 67 -9.39 3.11 7.60
CA ALA A 67 -10.33 2.29 8.36
C ALA A 67 -9.92 0.82 8.28
N LEU A 68 -9.89 0.12 9.42
CA LEU A 68 -9.68 -1.33 9.43
C LEU A 68 -10.72 -2.00 8.53
N PHE A 69 -10.25 -2.79 7.57
CA PHE A 69 -11.13 -3.51 6.64
C PHE A 69 -11.09 -5.01 6.91
N PHE A 70 -9.88 -5.59 6.95
CA PHE A 70 -9.66 -6.98 7.37
C PHE A 70 -8.55 -7.06 8.40
N ASP A 71 -8.78 -7.89 9.42
CA ASP A 71 -7.72 -8.38 10.28
C ASP A 71 -7.15 -9.71 9.73
N LYS A 72 -6.10 -10.21 10.39
CA LYS A 72 -5.39 -11.42 9.97
C LYS A 72 -6.22 -12.70 10.10
N THR A 73 -7.29 -12.66 10.90
CA THR A 73 -8.15 -13.81 11.21
C THR A 73 -9.27 -13.99 10.20
N ASP A 74 -9.74 -12.91 9.57
CA ASP A 74 -10.85 -12.92 8.62
C ASP A 74 -10.58 -13.83 7.40
N PHE A 75 -9.40 -13.68 6.79
CA PHE A 75 -9.06 -14.32 5.51
C PHE A 75 -7.74 -15.11 5.51
N LYS A 76 -7.22 -15.44 6.72
CA LYS A 76 -5.90 -16.06 6.90
C LYS A 76 -4.80 -15.27 6.17
N THR A 77 -4.91 -13.95 6.23
CA THR A 77 -3.93 -13.01 5.72
C THR A 77 -2.77 -12.90 6.70
N VAL A 78 -1.60 -12.56 6.17
CA VAL A 78 -0.43 -12.23 7.00
C VAL A 78 -0.45 -10.75 7.37
N TYR A 79 -1.08 -9.92 6.53
CA TYR A 79 -1.16 -8.48 6.69
C TYR A 79 -2.54 -8.04 7.19
N TYR A 80 -2.55 -6.88 7.86
CA TYR A 80 -3.76 -6.10 8.04
C TYR A 80 -4.09 -5.37 6.74
N TYR A 81 -5.37 -5.35 6.38
CA TYR A 81 -5.86 -4.57 5.26
C TYR A 81 -6.74 -3.44 5.79
N ARG A 82 -6.43 -2.22 5.37
CA ARG A 82 -7.20 -1.03 5.73
C ARG A 82 -7.64 -0.29 4.48
N ALA A 83 -8.84 0.27 4.49
CA ALA A 83 -9.39 1.04 3.39
C ALA A 83 -9.17 2.53 3.62
N SER A 84 -8.70 3.22 2.60
CA SER A 84 -8.44 4.66 2.56
C SER A 84 -8.60 5.17 1.12
N PHE A 85 -8.22 6.41 0.89
CA PHE A 85 -8.27 7.08 -0.40
C PHE A 85 -7.31 8.28 -0.41
N LEU A 86 -6.98 8.76 -1.61
CA LEU A 86 -5.96 9.79 -1.84
C LEU A 86 -6.15 11.04 -0.94
N GLU A 87 -7.38 11.50 -0.76
CA GLU A 87 -7.68 12.68 0.04
C GLU A 87 -7.24 12.52 1.51
N GLU A 88 -7.31 11.32 2.09
CA GLU A 88 -6.78 11.07 3.43
C GLU A 88 -5.25 11.21 3.47
N PHE A 89 -4.56 10.68 2.46
CA PHE A 89 -3.10 10.77 2.35
C PHE A 89 -2.62 12.22 2.18
N ILE A 90 -3.34 13.02 1.40
CA ILE A 90 -3.06 14.46 1.26
C ILE A 90 -3.31 15.18 2.58
N ASN A 91 -4.47 14.94 3.22
CA ASN A 91 -4.82 15.59 4.50
C ASN A 91 -3.84 15.25 5.62
N ARG A 92 -3.22 14.07 5.57
CA ARG A 92 -2.18 13.64 6.52
C ARG A 92 -0.77 14.08 6.11
N ASN A 93 -0.61 14.85 5.04
CA ASN A 93 0.68 15.27 4.46
C ASN A 93 1.60 14.10 4.08
N MET A 94 1.03 12.94 3.77
CA MET A 94 1.78 11.77 3.27
C MET A 94 2.04 11.86 1.78
N ILE A 95 1.18 12.58 1.05
CA ILE A 95 1.40 13.00 -0.34
C ILE A 95 1.39 14.53 -0.35
N GLY A 96 2.48 15.13 -0.80
CA GLY A 96 2.57 16.58 -0.94
C GLY A 96 1.60 17.08 -2.01
N GLN A 97 1.08 18.31 -1.84
CA GLN A 97 0.10 18.87 -2.77
C GLN A 97 0.61 18.95 -4.21
N GLU A 98 1.91 19.17 -4.40
CA GLU A 98 2.57 19.15 -5.73
C GLU A 98 2.65 17.75 -6.35
N SER A 99 2.57 16.70 -5.53
CA SER A 99 2.56 15.30 -5.96
C SER A 99 1.15 14.75 -6.17
N ASP A 100 0.11 15.49 -5.78
CA ASP A 100 -1.30 15.09 -5.96
C ASP A 100 -1.63 14.90 -7.45
N GLU A 101 -1.36 15.92 -8.27
CA GLU A 101 -1.61 15.88 -9.71
C GLU A 101 -0.87 14.72 -10.38
N LEU A 102 0.42 14.58 -10.05
CA LEU A 102 1.24 13.48 -10.58
C LEU A 102 0.72 12.10 -10.15
N PHE A 103 0.28 11.96 -8.89
CA PHE A 103 -0.32 10.73 -8.40
C PHE A 103 -1.59 10.39 -9.18
N LYS A 104 -2.47 11.38 -9.39
CA LYS A 104 -3.72 11.21 -10.16
C LYS A 104 -3.46 10.86 -11.63
N GLU A 105 -2.47 11.48 -12.26
CA GLU A 105 -2.08 11.19 -13.65
C GLU A 105 -1.53 9.77 -13.83
N ASN A 106 -0.82 9.25 -12.82
CA ASN A 106 -0.23 7.92 -12.85
C ASN A 106 -1.09 6.86 -12.15
N TYR A 107 -2.27 7.24 -11.65
CA TYR A 107 -3.17 6.32 -10.98
C TYR A 107 -3.77 5.35 -12.00
N LYS A 108 -3.59 4.04 -11.76
CA LYS A 108 -4.09 3.01 -12.67
C LYS A 108 -5.60 2.85 -12.57
N ASP A 109 -6.22 2.33 -13.62
CA ASP A 109 -7.65 2.04 -13.64
C ASP A 109 -8.06 1.20 -12.42
N PRO A 110 -8.89 1.74 -11.50
CA PRO A 110 -9.27 1.05 -10.27
C PRO A 110 -10.35 -0.02 -10.47
N ASP A 111 -10.82 -0.25 -11.70
CA ASP A 111 -11.57 -1.44 -12.08
C ASP A 111 -10.65 -2.63 -12.45
N GLU A 112 -9.43 -2.35 -12.89
CA GLU A 112 -8.44 -3.36 -13.30
C GLU A 112 -7.32 -3.58 -12.27
N TYR A 113 -6.93 -2.53 -11.53
CA TYR A 113 -5.81 -2.53 -10.61
C TYR A 113 -6.23 -2.08 -9.20
N CYS A 114 -5.66 -2.72 -8.19
CA CYS A 114 -5.73 -2.29 -6.81
C CYS A 114 -4.51 -1.41 -6.49
N CYS A 115 -4.74 -0.18 -6.02
CA CYS A 115 -3.68 0.67 -5.46
C CYS A 115 -3.45 0.27 -3.99
N LEU A 116 -2.26 -0.26 -3.70
CA LEU A 116 -1.86 -0.64 -2.36
C LEU A 116 -0.78 0.30 -1.84
N PHE A 117 -0.92 0.74 -0.59
CA PHE A 117 0.17 1.36 0.16
C PHE A 117 0.74 0.31 1.13
N VAL A 118 1.89 -0.26 0.80
CA VAL A 118 2.53 -1.29 1.60
C VAL A 118 3.39 -0.62 2.65
N VAL A 119 3.19 -1.00 3.91
CA VAL A 119 4.00 -0.57 5.06
C VAL A 119 4.60 -1.80 5.70
N ASP A 120 5.92 -1.94 5.54
CA ASP A 120 6.76 -2.90 6.21
C ASP A 120 7.84 -2.14 7.01
N SER A 121 8.52 -2.81 7.93
CA SER A 121 9.46 -2.19 8.89
C SER A 121 10.54 -1.31 8.23
N GLU A 122 10.91 -1.61 6.99
CA GLU A 122 11.96 -0.91 6.25
C GLU A 122 11.46 -0.29 4.93
N PHE A 123 10.18 -0.47 4.59
CA PHE A 123 9.63 -0.07 3.30
C PHE A 123 8.22 0.52 3.45
N ALA A 124 8.02 1.73 2.91
CA ALA A 124 6.70 2.29 2.72
C ALA A 124 6.55 2.78 1.28
N GLY A 125 5.56 2.29 0.55
CA GLY A 125 5.42 2.64 -0.86
C GLY A 125 4.14 2.19 -1.52
N PHE A 126 3.81 2.87 -2.62
CA PHE A 126 2.67 2.53 -3.46
C PHE A 126 3.03 1.43 -4.46
N ILE A 127 2.16 0.43 -4.57
CA ILE A 127 2.24 -0.61 -5.57
C ILE A 127 0.87 -0.79 -6.21
N TYR A 128 0.84 -1.25 -7.46
CA TYR A 128 -0.39 -1.59 -8.15
C TYR A 128 -0.38 -3.07 -8.51
N LEU A 129 -1.35 -3.81 -7.98
CA LEU A 129 -1.57 -5.20 -8.35
C LEU A 129 -2.83 -5.32 -9.20
N PRO A 130 -2.79 -6.02 -10.35
CA PRO A 130 -4.01 -6.28 -11.11
C PRO A 130 -4.95 -7.16 -10.29
N PHE A 131 -6.25 -6.87 -10.35
CA PHE A 131 -7.24 -7.81 -9.83
C PHE A 131 -7.16 -9.11 -10.66
N PRO A 132 -7.22 -10.29 -10.03
CA PRO A 132 -7.32 -11.54 -10.77
C PRO A 132 -8.53 -11.50 -11.72
N ASN A 133 -8.34 -12.05 -12.92
CA ASN A 133 -9.47 -12.35 -13.79
C ASN A 133 -10.12 -13.63 -13.27
N ASP A 134 -11.46 -13.64 -13.23
CA ASP A 134 -12.29 -14.82 -12.96
C ASP A 134 -11.95 -15.96 -13.95
#